data_AF-A0A3B6AW41-F1
#
_entry.id   AF-A0A3B6AW41-F1
#
_cell.length_a   1.000
_cell.length_b   1.000
_cell.length_c   1.000
_cell.angle_alpha   90.00
_cell.angle_beta   90.00
_cell.angle_gamma   90.00
#
_symmetry.space_group_name_H-M   'P 1'
#
loop_
_entity.id
_entity.type
_entity.pdbx_description
1 polymer ?
#
loop_
_entity_poly.entity_id
_entity_poly.type
_entity_poly.pdbx_seq_one_letter_code
_entity_poly.pdbx_strand_id
1 'polypeptide(L)'
;MEAAAAASPGSSSLEAVATAFRSRVNELQDLALARNMYPATAVTDLTTVDTSVTAMEAQVQAIRRRLQEELDAIPKAKKLVEKSLKQQQKLQHMLANMPPGMREDIVATPLEQSLMLPECFNFNTAVPEFLDSDFKIKEEPVAAPKKGKGSAPRWYISTEELDSLSSYMRGRLTLEKVNISINEVATYADANAHLVACPKKKLSEDTWEKALELRDIAATEAVKGKHFFLEADIKGPGLKLDHTGKAILTVLRHLGRVHETRIGHHRVFILSKQC
;
A
#
# COMPACT_ATOMS: atom_id res chain seq x y z
N MET A 1 16.62 -16.50 -84.42
CA MET A 1 15.30 -17.14 -84.39
C MET A 1 15.43 -18.36 -83.47
N GLU A 2 14.70 -18.34 -82.36
CA GLU A 2 14.80 -19.24 -81.20
C GLU A 2 14.75 -20.73 -81.56
N ALA A 3 15.62 -21.51 -80.93
CA ALA A 3 15.50 -22.96 -80.85
C ALA A 3 14.65 -23.33 -79.63
N ALA A 4 13.35 -23.55 -79.84
CA ALA A 4 12.44 -24.08 -78.84
C ALA A 4 12.68 -25.59 -78.67
N ALA A 5 13.41 -25.98 -77.62
CA ALA A 5 13.53 -27.37 -77.20
C ALA A 5 12.21 -27.78 -76.52
N ALA A 6 11.43 -28.64 -77.19
CA ALA A 6 10.20 -29.21 -76.65
C ALA A 6 10.50 -30.05 -75.40
N ALA A 7 10.09 -29.54 -74.23
CA ALA A 7 10.10 -30.30 -72.99
C ALA A 7 9.10 -31.47 -73.11
N SER A 8 9.61 -32.69 -73.01
CA SER A 8 8.81 -33.92 -73.02
C SER A 8 7.80 -33.90 -71.85
N PRO A 9 6.52 -34.28 -72.04
CA PRO A 9 5.51 -34.27 -70.98
C PRO A 9 5.86 -35.16 -69.77
N GLY A 10 6.82 -36.07 -69.90
CA GLY A 10 7.35 -36.84 -68.77
C GLY A 10 8.29 -36.05 -67.84
N SER A 11 8.96 -35.00 -68.33
CA SER A 11 9.90 -34.22 -67.50
C SER A 11 9.18 -33.27 -66.55
N SER A 12 8.03 -32.70 -66.94
CA SER A 12 7.21 -31.85 -66.07
C SER A 12 6.55 -32.65 -64.94
N SER A 13 6.12 -33.88 -65.21
CA SER A 13 5.58 -34.79 -64.19
C SER A 13 6.64 -35.22 -63.18
N LEU A 14 7.85 -35.55 -63.64
CA LEU A 14 8.97 -35.90 -62.77
C LEU A 14 9.42 -34.72 -61.89
N GLU A 15 9.49 -33.50 -62.45
CA GLU A 15 9.88 -32.30 -61.70
C GLU A 15 8.84 -31.92 -60.65
N ALA A 16 7.55 -32.11 -60.93
CA ALA A 16 6.47 -31.92 -59.96
C ALA A 16 6.60 -32.91 -58.79
N VAL A 17 6.91 -34.18 -59.07
CA VAL A 17 7.16 -35.20 -58.03
C VAL A 17 8.42 -34.86 -57.22
N ALA A 18 9.51 -34.44 -57.87
CA ALA A 18 10.74 -34.03 -57.20
C ALA A 18 10.52 -32.82 -56.28
N THR A 19 9.71 -31.85 -56.73
CA THR A 19 9.35 -30.67 -55.94
C THR A 19 8.47 -31.05 -54.75
N ALA A 20 7.44 -31.90 -54.95
CA ALA A 20 6.60 -32.41 -53.87
C ALA A 20 7.40 -33.20 -52.84
N PHE A 21 8.35 -34.02 -53.29
CA PHE A 21 9.25 -34.77 -52.41
C PHE A 21 10.15 -33.84 -51.60
N ARG A 22 10.77 -32.83 -52.23
CA ARG A 22 11.56 -31.81 -51.53
C ARG A 22 10.72 -31.05 -50.50
N SER A 23 9.47 -30.71 -50.83
CA SER A 23 8.54 -30.09 -49.88
C SER A 23 8.33 -30.99 -48.65
N ARG A 24 8.08 -32.28 -48.87
CA ARG A 24 7.90 -33.23 -47.76
C ARG A 24 9.16 -33.46 -46.94
N VAL A 25 10.34 -33.44 -47.56
CA VAL A 25 11.62 -33.50 -46.86
C VAL A 25 11.81 -32.26 -45.99
N ASN A 26 11.52 -31.07 -46.50
CA ASN A 26 11.60 -29.82 -45.73
C ASN A 26 10.62 -29.82 -44.55
N GLU A 27 9.37 -30.22 -44.79
CA GLU A 27 8.37 -30.36 -43.71
C GLU A 27 8.83 -31.36 -42.63
N LEU A 28 9.41 -32.49 -43.04
CA LEU A 28 9.97 -33.47 -42.09
C LEU A 28 11.17 -32.91 -41.32
N GLN A 29 12.02 -32.11 -41.96
CA GLN A 29 13.14 -31.44 -41.29
C GLN A 29 12.63 -30.42 -40.28
N ASP A 30 11.61 -29.62 -40.62
CA ASP A 30 10.99 -28.66 -39.70
C ASP A 30 10.35 -29.36 -38.50
N LEU A 31 9.64 -30.46 -38.72
CA LEU A 31 9.04 -31.27 -37.66
C LEU A 31 10.11 -31.94 -36.79
N ALA A 32 11.21 -32.43 -37.37
CA ALA A 32 12.31 -33.02 -36.63
C ALA A 32 13.06 -31.99 -35.79
N LEU A 33 13.26 -30.78 -36.33
CA LEU A 33 13.81 -29.64 -35.58
C LEU A 33 12.87 -29.25 -34.44
N ALA A 34 11.57 -29.09 -34.68
CA ALA A 34 10.59 -28.80 -33.63
C ALA A 34 10.59 -29.88 -32.53
N ARG A 35 10.69 -31.16 -32.90
CA ARG A 35 10.81 -32.28 -31.94
C ARG A 35 12.10 -32.24 -31.14
N ASN A 36 13.22 -31.87 -31.77
CA ASN A 36 14.54 -31.87 -31.14
C ASN A 36 14.85 -30.56 -30.38
N MET A 37 14.18 -29.46 -30.71
CA MET A 37 14.29 -28.16 -30.03
C MET A 37 13.68 -28.18 -28.62
N TYR A 38 12.68 -29.05 -28.39
CA TYR A 38 12.00 -29.16 -27.11
C TYR A 38 12.18 -30.58 -26.55
N PRO A 39 13.20 -30.85 -25.71
CA PRO A 39 13.21 -32.06 -24.90
C PRO A 39 11.92 -32.15 -24.06
N ALA A 40 11.55 -33.35 -23.58
CA ALA A 40 10.31 -33.53 -22.80
C ALA A 40 10.21 -32.59 -21.57
N THR A 41 11.34 -32.07 -21.09
CA THR A 41 11.46 -31.07 -20.00
C THR A 41 11.21 -29.62 -20.45
N ALA A 42 11.31 -29.29 -21.74
CA ALA A 42 11.12 -27.93 -22.21
C ALA A 42 9.66 -27.48 -22.14
N VAL A 43 8.70 -28.43 -22.20
CA VAL A 43 7.28 -28.13 -21.98
C VAL A 43 7.04 -27.67 -20.55
N THR A 44 7.66 -28.33 -19.56
CA THR A 44 7.56 -27.91 -18.16
C THR A 44 8.20 -26.54 -17.96
N ASP A 45 9.38 -26.30 -18.52
CA ASP A 45 10.05 -24.99 -18.42
C ASP A 45 9.21 -23.87 -19.04
N LEU A 46 8.61 -24.10 -20.22
CA LEU A 46 7.69 -23.16 -20.86
C LEU A 46 6.45 -22.88 -19.99
N THR A 47 5.86 -23.90 -19.37
CA THR A 47 4.73 -23.67 -18.45
C THR A 47 5.14 -22.89 -17.19
N THR A 48 6.36 -23.07 -16.69
CA THR A 48 6.85 -22.28 -15.56
C THR A 48 7.06 -20.81 -15.95
N VAL A 49 7.55 -20.55 -17.17
CA VAL A 49 7.70 -19.19 -17.69
C VAL A 49 6.32 -18.55 -17.91
N ASP A 50 5.39 -19.27 -18.51
CA ASP A 50 4.02 -18.79 -18.78
C ASP A 50 3.29 -18.42 -17.49
N THR A 51 3.36 -19.28 -16.47
CA THR A 51 2.79 -18.99 -15.14
C THR A 51 3.45 -17.78 -14.48
N SER A 52 4.78 -17.65 -14.59
CA SER A 52 5.51 -16.48 -14.08
C SER A 52 5.10 -15.18 -14.79
N VAL A 53 4.98 -15.20 -16.12
CA VAL A 53 4.57 -14.03 -16.91
C VAL A 53 3.14 -13.64 -16.58
N THR A 54 2.22 -14.61 -16.53
CA THR A 54 0.82 -14.39 -16.15
C THR A 54 0.71 -13.76 -14.75
N ALA A 55 1.52 -14.23 -13.79
CA ALA A 55 1.56 -13.67 -12.45
C ALA A 55 2.09 -12.22 -12.46
N MET A 56 3.13 -11.93 -13.22
CA MET A 56 3.68 -10.58 -13.38
C MET A 56 2.67 -9.63 -14.03
N GLU A 57 1.95 -10.07 -15.06
CA GLU A 57 0.89 -9.30 -15.70
C GLU A 57 -0.22 -8.95 -14.71
N ALA A 58 -0.66 -9.90 -13.89
CA ALA A 58 -1.65 -9.66 -12.84
C ALA A 58 -1.17 -8.63 -11.81
N GLN A 59 0.12 -8.67 -11.43
CA GLN A 59 0.71 -7.68 -10.53
C GLN A 59 0.75 -6.28 -11.16
N VAL A 60 1.15 -6.16 -12.43
CA VAL A 60 1.15 -4.88 -13.16
C VAL A 60 -0.25 -4.30 -13.24
N GLN A 61 -1.27 -5.13 -13.49
CA GLN A 61 -2.67 -4.68 -13.49
C GLN A 61 -3.14 -4.21 -12.11
N ALA A 62 -2.69 -4.85 -11.02
CA ALA A 62 -2.97 -4.39 -9.67
C ALA A 62 -2.32 -3.02 -9.37
N ILE A 63 -1.07 -2.82 -9.82
CA ILE A 63 -0.37 -1.53 -9.69
C ILE A 63 -1.10 -0.44 -10.47
N ARG A 64 -1.51 -0.71 -11.72
CA ARG A 64 -2.25 0.24 -12.54
C ARG A 64 -3.55 0.69 -11.88
N ARG A 65 -4.31 -0.24 -11.29
CA ARG A 65 -5.53 0.08 -10.54
C ARG A 65 -5.25 1.00 -9.35
N ARG A 66 -4.23 0.70 -8.53
CA ARG A 66 -3.84 1.58 -7.42
C ARG A 66 -3.43 2.97 -7.88
N LEU A 67 -2.63 3.07 -8.93
CA LEU A 67 -2.22 4.37 -9.47
C LEU A 67 -3.42 5.19 -9.94
N GLN A 68 -4.43 4.55 -10.54
CA GLN A 68 -5.66 5.23 -10.93
C GLN A 68 -6.46 5.71 -9.72
N GLU A 69 -6.59 4.89 -8.68
CA GLU A 69 -7.26 5.26 -7.42
C GLU A 69 -6.59 6.47 -6.75
N GLU A 70 -5.25 6.50 -6.71
CA GLU A 70 -4.48 7.64 -6.19
C GLU A 70 -4.66 8.90 -7.06
N LEU A 71 -4.62 8.76 -8.40
CA LEU A 71 -4.87 9.87 -9.31
C LEU A 71 -6.26 10.49 -9.11
N ASP A 72 -7.28 9.65 -8.89
CA ASP A 72 -8.65 10.10 -8.62
C ASP A 72 -8.83 10.69 -7.21
N ALA A 73 -7.94 10.36 -6.26
CA ALA A 73 -7.93 10.88 -4.91
C ALA A 73 -7.28 12.28 -4.80
N ILE A 74 -6.23 12.55 -5.58
CA ILE A 74 -5.52 13.84 -5.62
C ILE A 74 -6.47 15.06 -5.76
N PRO A 75 -7.43 15.11 -6.72
CA PRO A 75 -8.29 16.28 -6.85
C PRO A 75 -9.22 16.46 -5.65
N LYS A 76 -9.63 15.36 -5.00
CA LYS A 76 -10.44 15.41 -3.77
C LYS A 76 -9.64 16.01 -2.62
N ALA A 77 -8.37 15.61 -2.48
CA ALA A 77 -7.46 16.17 -1.49
C ALA A 77 -7.21 17.67 -1.74
N LYS A 78 -6.96 18.07 -2.99
CA LYS A 78 -6.79 19.50 -3.36
C LYS A 78 -8.02 20.35 -3.00
N LYS A 79 -9.23 19.86 -3.30
CA LYS A 79 -10.49 20.53 -2.92
C LYS A 79 -10.65 20.66 -1.40
N LEU A 80 -10.21 19.66 -0.65
CA LEU A 80 -10.26 19.70 0.82
C LEU A 80 -9.30 20.77 1.38
N VAL A 81 -8.08 20.84 0.85
CA VAL A 81 -7.09 21.87 1.22
C VAL A 81 -7.64 23.26 0.94
N GLU A 82 -8.23 23.49 -0.22
CA GLU A 82 -8.83 24.78 -0.58
C GLU A 82 -9.95 25.18 0.40
N LYS A 83 -10.84 24.25 0.74
CA LYS A 83 -11.91 24.49 1.73
C LYS A 83 -11.34 24.79 3.11
N SER A 84 -10.31 24.07 3.54
CA SER A 84 -9.65 24.29 4.82
C SER A 84 -8.98 25.67 4.88
N LEU A 85 -8.34 26.10 3.79
CA LEU A 85 -7.71 27.42 3.71
C LEU A 85 -8.76 28.54 3.82
N LYS A 86 -9.90 28.41 3.13
CA LYS A 86 -11.02 29.36 3.25
C LYS A 86 -11.56 29.43 4.68
N GLN A 87 -11.67 28.29 5.35
CA GLN A 87 -12.09 28.25 6.76
C GLN A 87 -11.08 28.93 7.68
N GLN A 88 -9.79 28.68 7.48
CA GLN A 88 -8.72 29.33 8.25
C GLN A 88 -8.74 30.86 8.07
N GLN A 89 -8.86 31.35 6.84
CA GLN A 89 -8.96 32.78 6.56
C GLN A 89 -10.18 33.40 7.24
N LYS A 90 -11.33 32.72 7.22
CA LYS A 90 -12.54 33.18 7.92
C LYS A 90 -12.33 33.26 9.43
N LEU A 91 -11.70 32.25 10.02
CA LEU A 91 -11.40 32.23 11.46
C LEU A 91 -10.43 33.33 11.85
N GLN A 92 -9.37 33.55 11.06
CA GLN A 92 -8.43 34.66 11.26
C GLN A 92 -9.13 36.02 11.16
N HIS A 93 -10.01 36.20 10.17
CA HIS A 93 -10.81 37.41 10.06
C HIS A 93 -11.73 37.62 11.27
N MET A 94 -12.38 36.56 11.76
CA MET A 94 -13.22 36.67 12.97
C MET A 94 -12.40 36.99 14.21
N LEU A 95 -11.20 36.41 14.36
CA LEU A 95 -10.28 36.71 15.45
C LEU A 95 -9.81 38.18 15.41
N ALA A 96 -9.46 38.68 14.23
CA ALA A 96 -9.05 40.07 14.04
C ALA A 96 -10.16 41.07 14.41
N ASN A 97 -11.42 40.72 14.13
CA ASN A 97 -12.60 41.59 14.33
C ASN A 97 -13.39 41.26 15.61
N MET A 98 -12.82 40.50 16.54
CA MET A 98 -13.50 40.13 17.77
C MET A 98 -13.60 41.33 18.75
N PRO A 99 -14.78 41.62 19.33
CA PRO A 99 -14.95 42.72 20.28
C PRO A 99 -14.11 42.57 21.55
N PRO A 100 -13.72 43.67 22.21
CA PRO A 100 -12.85 43.67 23.40
C PRO A 100 -13.36 42.91 24.64
N GLY A 101 -14.61 42.42 24.66
CA GLY A 101 -15.19 41.64 25.76
C GLY A 101 -15.28 40.13 25.52
N MET A 102 -14.88 39.64 24.34
CA MET A 102 -14.88 38.21 23.99
C MET A 102 -13.47 37.62 23.83
N ARG A 103 -12.46 38.46 23.95
CA ARG A 103 -11.06 38.04 24.03
C ARG A 103 -10.78 37.60 25.45
N GLU A 104 -11.34 36.47 25.86
CA GLU A 104 -10.83 35.80 27.05
C GLU A 104 -9.43 35.30 26.69
N ASP A 105 -8.44 35.81 27.44
CA ASP A 105 -7.06 35.38 27.39
C ASP A 105 -7.02 33.86 27.61
N ILE A 106 -7.05 33.10 26.51
CA ILE A 106 -6.55 31.74 26.50
C ILE A 106 -5.06 31.90 26.76
N VAL A 107 -4.71 31.81 28.04
CA VAL A 107 -3.35 31.78 28.56
C VAL A 107 -2.49 31.01 27.58
N ALA A 108 -1.61 31.76 26.93
CA ALA A 108 -0.54 31.23 26.13
C ALA A 108 0.32 30.34 27.04
N THR A 109 0.13 29.03 26.96
CA THR A 109 1.26 28.11 27.18
C THR A 109 2.07 28.09 25.89
N PRO A 110 3.40 28.30 25.97
CA PRO A 110 4.21 28.80 24.88
C PRO A 110 4.35 27.77 23.77
N LEU A 111 3.82 28.09 22.59
CA LEU A 111 4.18 27.45 21.33
C LEU A 111 4.62 28.53 20.34
N GLU A 112 5.65 29.27 20.71
CA GLU A 112 6.50 29.97 19.75
C GLU A 112 7.93 29.55 19.99
N GLN A 113 8.41 28.61 19.16
CA GLN A 113 9.73 28.61 18.53
C GLN A 113 10.02 27.21 17.96
N SER A 114 9.59 26.98 16.72
CA SER A 114 10.44 26.26 15.76
C SER A 114 9.99 26.59 14.35
N LEU A 115 10.42 27.77 13.89
CA LEU A 115 10.75 27.95 12.48
C LEU A 115 11.89 26.97 12.18
N MET A 116 11.63 25.95 11.38
CA MET A 116 12.59 25.34 10.43
C MET A 116 11.77 24.46 9.47
N LEU A 117 11.11 25.12 8.50
CA LEU A 117 10.84 24.48 7.22
C LEU A 117 12.15 24.48 6.44
N PRO A 118 12.71 23.33 6.01
CA PRO A 118 13.75 23.32 4.99
C PRO A 118 13.12 23.64 3.64
N GLU A 119 13.63 24.70 3.02
CA GLU A 119 13.37 25.13 1.66
C GLU A 119 13.70 24.04 0.64
N CYS A 120 12.70 23.61 -0.13
CA CYS A 120 12.77 23.09 -1.51
C CYS A 120 11.32 22.74 -1.92
N PHE A 121 10.68 23.30 -2.94
CA PHE A 121 11.13 23.69 -4.26
C PHE A 121 10.34 24.91 -4.75
N ASN A 122 11.08 25.91 -5.24
CA ASN A 122 10.56 26.92 -6.16
C ASN A 122 10.39 26.29 -7.54
N PHE A 123 9.19 26.36 -8.11
CA PHE A 123 9.00 26.43 -9.55
C PHE A 123 7.92 27.45 -9.85
N ASN A 124 8.34 28.71 -9.99
CA ASN A 124 7.66 29.64 -10.88
C ASN A 124 8.17 29.34 -12.29
N THR A 125 7.32 28.82 -13.16
CA THR A 125 7.44 29.01 -14.60
C THR A 125 6.04 29.11 -15.18
N ALA A 126 5.88 30.12 -16.02
CA ALA A 126 4.66 30.79 -16.39
C ALA A 126 3.80 30.08 -17.47
N VAL A 127 2.61 30.68 -17.68
CA VAL A 127 1.73 30.68 -18.88
C VAL A 127 0.63 29.59 -18.92
N PRO A 128 -0.62 29.88 -19.36
CA PRO A 128 -1.55 30.96 -18.99
C PRO A 128 -2.99 30.43 -18.72
N GLU A 129 -3.90 31.36 -18.46
CA GLU A 129 -5.36 31.25 -18.29
C GLU A 129 -6.10 30.26 -19.21
N PHE A 130 -7.12 29.59 -18.65
CA PHE A 130 -8.37 29.39 -19.37
C PHE A 130 -9.56 29.53 -18.41
N LEU A 131 -10.39 30.52 -18.74
CA LEU A 131 -11.66 30.85 -18.11
C LEU A 131 -12.73 29.78 -18.36
N ASP A 132 -13.73 29.82 -17.46
CA ASP A 132 -15.14 29.44 -17.64
C ASP A 132 -15.49 28.00 -18.03
N SER A 133 -16.29 27.35 -17.16
CA SER A 133 -17.72 27.23 -17.47
C SER A 133 -18.49 26.64 -16.28
N ASP A 134 -19.52 27.38 -15.88
CA ASP A 134 -20.60 27.03 -14.97
C ASP A 134 -21.24 25.67 -15.30
N PHE A 135 -21.32 24.77 -14.31
CA PHE A 135 -22.41 23.80 -14.24
C PHE A 135 -22.98 23.77 -12.82
N LYS A 136 -24.11 24.46 -12.72
CA LYS A 136 -25.01 24.51 -11.58
C LYS A 136 -25.93 23.28 -11.62
N ILE A 137 -26.30 22.80 -10.42
CA ILE A 137 -27.42 21.89 -10.10
C ILE A 137 -27.05 20.39 -10.25
N LYS A 138 -27.19 19.53 -9.23
CA LYS A 138 -28.26 19.43 -8.22
C LYS A 138 -27.72 18.90 -6.89
N GLU A 139 -28.02 19.64 -5.83
CA GLU A 139 -27.90 19.20 -4.44
C GLU A 139 -29.13 18.33 -4.12
N GLU A 140 -28.92 17.11 -3.67
CA GLU A 140 -29.81 16.44 -2.72
C GLU A 140 -28.97 15.54 -1.80
N PRO A 141 -29.36 15.46 -0.53
CA PRO A 141 -28.49 15.11 0.58
C PRO A 141 -28.33 13.60 0.67
N VAL A 142 -27.29 13.13 1.36
CA VAL A 142 -27.42 12.07 2.39
C VAL A 142 -26.04 11.76 2.98
N ALA A 143 -26.02 11.81 4.31
CA ALA A 143 -25.07 11.23 5.25
C ALA A 143 -23.65 11.81 5.32
N ALA A 144 -23.45 12.64 6.35
CA ALA A 144 -22.15 12.96 6.92
C ALA A 144 -21.27 11.70 7.08
N PRO A 145 -19.98 11.73 6.69
CA PRO A 145 -19.06 10.65 6.99
C PRO A 145 -18.84 10.61 8.49
N LYS A 146 -19.29 9.54 9.13
CA LYS A 146 -18.96 9.23 10.51
C LYS A 146 -17.43 9.23 10.65
N LYS A 147 -16.93 9.99 11.63
CA LYS A 147 -15.51 10.15 11.99
C LYS A 147 -14.75 8.83 11.85
N GLY A 148 -14.05 8.66 10.72
CA GLY A 148 -13.12 7.54 10.55
C GLY A 148 -12.01 7.72 11.57
N LYS A 149 -11.81 6.71 12.42
CA LYS A 149 -10.57 6.59 13.20
C LYS A 149 -9.41 6.70 12.20
N GLY A 150 -8.54 7.68 12.39
CA GLY A 150 -7.35 7.84 11.55
C GLY A 150 -6.46 6.60 11.63
N SER A 151 -5.61 6.39 10.62
CA SER A 151 -4.68 5.25 10.56
C SER A 151 -3.83 5.15 11.84
N ALA A 152 -3.43 3.91 12.17
CA ALA A 152 -2.57 3.57 13.27
C ALA A 152 -1.28 4.43 13.23
N PRO A 153 -0.89 5.04 14.35
CA PRO A 153 0.22 5.97 14.35
C PRO A 153 1.56 5.26 14.16
N ARG A 154 2.40 5.80 13.28
CA ARG A 154 3.75 5.31 12.96
C ARG A 154 4.80 6.21 13.61
N TRP A 155 5.00 6.03 14.90
CA TRP A 155 5.99 6.78 15.68
C TRP A 155 7.39 6.21 15.46
N TYR A 156 8.02 6.57 14.35
CA TYR A 156 9.41 6.20 14.08
C TYR A 156 10.33 6.67 15.19
N ILE A 157 11.39 5.90 15.38
CA ILE A 157 12.44 6.17 16.36
C ILE A 157 13.61 6.81 15.62
N SER A 158 14.24 7.81 16.24
CA SER A 158 15.47 8.43 15.74
C SER A 158 16.72 7.71 16.24
N THR A 159 17.87 8.00 15.62
CA THR A 159 19.18 7.51 16.08
C THR A 159 19.44 7.87 17.54
N GLU A 160 19.12 9.10 17.91
CA GLU A 160 19.35 9.65 19.25
C GLU A 160 18.47 8.96 20.30
N GLU A 161 17.18 8.74 19.97
CA GLU A 161 16.26 8.00 20.84
C GLU A 161 16.74 6.56 21.08
N LEU A 162 17.21 5.88 20.02
CA LEU A 162 17.71 4.51 20.13
C LEU A 162 19.03 4.44 20.91
N ASP A 163 19.91 5.42 20.75
CA ASP A 163 21.21 5.48 21.42
C ASP A 163 21.13 5.96 22.87
N SER A 164 20.06 6.67 23.24
CA SER A 164 19.75 7.02 24.62
C SER A 164 19.40 5.81 25.50
N LEU A 165 19.01 4.68 24.89
CA LEU A 165 18.69 3.46 25.61
C LEU A 165 19.95 2.79 26.17
N SER A 166 19.79 2.10 27.29
CA SER A 166 20.87 1.28 27.82
C SER A 166 21.38 0.26 26.78
N SER A 167 22.70 0.04 26.74
CA SER A 167 23.32 -0.92 25.82
C SER A 167 22.71 -2.32 25.92
N TYR A 168 22.28 -2.70 27.13
CA TYR A 168 21.56 -3.94 27.41
C TYR A 168 20.21 -4.03 26.67
N MET A 169 19.43 -2.94 26.61
CA MET A 169 18.15 -2.91 25.90
C MET A 169 18.31 -2.85 24.39
N ARG A 170 19.27 -2.06 23.90
CA ARG A 170 19.57 -1.95 22.47
C ARG A 170 20.10 -3.27 21.92
N GLY A 171 20.95 -3.97 22.67
CA GLY A 171 21.56 -5.22 22.24
C GLY A 171 22.24 -5.07 20.88
N ARG A 172 21.81 -5.89 19.91
CA ARG A 172 22.27 -5.85 18.51
C ARG A 172 21.21 -5.26 17.55
N LEU A 173 20.25 -4.50 18.06
CA LEU A 173 19.19 -3.91 17.26
C LEU A 173 19.72 -2.72 16.46
N THR A 174 19.39 -2.70 15.17
CA THR A 174 19.63 -1.56 14.28
C THR A 174 18.37 -0.70 14.21
N LEU A 175 18.55 0.61 13.99
CA LEU A 175 17.45 1.57 13.82
C LEU A 175 16.47 1.12 12.73
N GLU A 176 17.02 0.68 11.61
CA GLU A 176 16.26 0.19 10.47
C GLU A 176 15.32 -0.96 10.88
N LYS A 177 15.83 -1.94 11.63
CA LYS A 177 15.03 -3.10 12.06
C LYS A 177 13.89 -2.69 12.97
N VAL A 178 14.13 -1.75 13.90
CA VAL A 178 13.09 -1.23 14.80
C VAL A 178 12.02 -0.45 14.01
N ASN A 179 12.42 0.40 13.07
CA ASN A 179 11.49 1.20 12.26
C ASN A 179 10.70 0.33 11.26
N ILE A 180 11.28 -0.74 10.73
CA ILE A 180 10.55 -1.76 9.96
C ILE A 180 9.49 -2.43 10.84
N SER A 181 9.83 -2.83 12.07
CA SER A 181 8.84 -3.41 12.99
C SER A 181 7.72 -2.45 13.35
N ILE A 182 7.99 -1.14 13.48
CA ILE A 182 6.94 -0.12 13.71
C ILE A 182 5.94 -0.09 12.56
N ASN A 183 6.42 -0.21 11.32
CA ASN A 183 5.55 -0.29 10.15
C ASN A 183 4.65 -1.53 10.18
N GLU A 184 5.19 -2.68 10.58
CA GLU A 184 4.40 -3.91 10.70
C GLU A 184 3.36 -3.82 11.83
N VAL A 185 3.75 -3.28 12.99
CA VAL A 185 2.85 -3.02 14.13
C VAL A 185 1.67 -2.13 13.72
N ALA A 186 1.94 -1.04 13.00
CA ALA A 186 0.89 -0.16 12.50
C ALA A 186 -0.04 -0.88 11.52
N THR A 187 0.52 -1.69 10.59
CA THR A 187 -0.26 -2.50 9.66
C THR A 187 -1.18 -3.49 10.37
N TYR A 188 -0.71 -4.18 11.42
CA TYR A 188 -1.56 -5.10 12.20
C TYR A 188 -2.69 -4.36 12.91
N ALA A 189 -2.38 -3.20 13.49
CA ALA A 189 -3.38 -2.42 14.20
C ALA A 189 -4.42 -1.81 13.24
N ASP A 190 -4.03 -1.39 12.04
CA ASP A 190 -4.93 -0.95 10.97
C ASP A 190 -5.83 -2.09 10.48
N ALA A 191 -5.28 -3.28 10.27
CA ALA A 191 -6.03 -4.45 9.85
C ALA A 191 -7.12 -4.82 10.89
N ASN A 192 -6.76 -4.81 12.17
CA ASN A 192 -7.71 -5.09 13.25
C ASN A 192 -8.74 -3.98 13.42
N ALA A 193 -8.34 -2.71 13.32
CA ALA A 193 -9.27 -1.59 13.35
C ALA A 193 -10.28 -1.66 12.20
N HIS A 194 -9.83 -2.07 11.01
CA HIS A 194 -10.69 -2.32 9.86
C HIS A 194 -11.68 -3.46 10.13
N LEU A 195 -11.22 -4.61 10.65
CA LEU A 195 -12.09 -5.74 11.00
C LEU A 195 -13.16 -5.35 12.03
N VAL A 196 -12.80 -4.59 13.05
CA VAL A 196 -13.73 -4.10 14.08
C VAL A 196 -14.78 -3.15 13.49
N ALA A 197 -14.42 -2.34 12.50
CA ALA A 197 -15.32 -1.37 11.86
C ALA A 197 -16.17 -1.97 10.72
N CYS A 198 -15.71 -3.05 10.09
CA CYS A 198 -16.33 -3.61 8.90
C CYS A 198 -17.66 -4.32 9.21
N PRO A 199 -18.73 -4.10 8.42
CA PRO A 199 -20.00 -4.82 8.59
C PRO A 199 -19.92 -6.27 8.04
N LYS A 200 -20.69 -7.19 8.64
CA LYS A 200 -20.74 -8.63 8.31
C LYS A 200 -20.85 -8.95 6.81
N LYS A 201 -21.58 -8.12 6.04
CA LYS A 201 -21.81 -8.31 4.60
C LYS A 201 -20.55 -8.27 3.72
N LYS A 202 -19.42 -7.82 4.26
CA LYS A 202 -18.15 -7.63 3.52
C LYS A 202 -17.04 -8.59 3.97
N LEU A 203 -17.31 -9.53 4.87
CA LEU A 203 -16.31 -10.42 5.46
C LEU A 203 -16.63 -11.88 5.10
N SER A 204 -15.59 -12.68 4.88
CA SER A 204 -15.67 -14.15 4.82
C SER A 204 -15.97 -14.72 6.21
N GLU A 205 -16.50 -15.95 6.29
CA GLU A 205 -16.81 -16.66 7.55
C GLU A 205 -15.63 -16.64 8.54
N ASP A 206 -14.43 -17.07 8.12
CA ASP A 206 -13.23 -17.10 8.97
C ASP A 206 -12.82 -15.70 9.47
N THR A 207 -12.99 -14.67 8.64
CA THR A 207 -12.67 -13.29 9.01
C THR A 207 -13.74 -12.64 9.87
N TRP A 208 -14.97 -13.15 9.80
CA TRP A 208 -16.08 -12.71 10.61
C TRP A 208 -15.96 -13.22 12.05
N GLU A 209 -15.59 -14.48 12.24
CA GLU A 209 -15.31 -15.03 13.57
C GLU A 209 -14.20 -14.24 14.27
N LYS A 210 -13.06 -14.03 13.59
CA LYS A 210 -11.98 -13.16 14.08
C LYS A 210 -12.45 -11.73 14.37
N ALA A 211 -13.31 -11.16 13.52
CA ALA A 211 -13.83 -9.81 13.74
C ALA A 211 -14.74 -9.74 14.99
N LEU A 212 -15.48 -10.79 15.29
CA LEU A 212 -16.31 -10.86 16.50
C LEU A 212 -15.45 -10.90 17.76
N GLU A 213 -14.43 -11.76 17.79
CA GLU A 213 -13.45 -11.80 18.90
C GLU A 213 -12.78 -10.44 19.11
N LEU A 214 -12.33 -9.79 18.03
CA LEU A 214 -11.70 -8.46 18.09
C LEU A 214 -12.68 -7.38 18.59
N ARG A 215 -13.98 -7.50 18.31
CA ARG A 215 -15.00 -6.57 18.81
C ARG A 215 -15.24 -6.73 20.30
N ASP A 216 -15.26 -7.96 20.81
CA ASP A 216 -15.38 -8.22 22.25
C ASP A 216 -14.17 -7.67 23.01
N ILE A 217 -12.97 -7.88 22.46
CA ILE A 217 -11.74 -7.26 22.98
C ILE A 217 -11.87 -5.74 22.94
N ALA A 218 -12.23 -5.14 21.79
CA ALA A 218 -12.35 -3.69 21.61
C ALA A 218 -13.44 -3.03 22.49
N ALA A 219 -14.41 -3.80 23.00
CA ALA A 219 -15.41 -3.32 23.94
C ALA A 219 -14.85 -3.12 25.36
N THR A 220 -13.69 -3.71 25.67
CA THR A 220 -13.02 -3.57 26.97
C THR A 220 -12.44 -2.16 27.12
N GLU A 221 -12.68 -1.51 28.26
CA GLU A 221 -12.29 -0.11 28.52
C GLU A 221 -10.79 0.18 28.32
N ALA A 222 -9.91 -0.81 28.53
CA ALA A 222 -8.46 -0.64 28.34
C ALA A 222 -8.06 -0.32 26.89
N VAL A 223 -8.75 -0.91 25.91
CA VAL A 223 -8.46 -0.85 24.47
C VAL A 223 -9.49 -0.03 23.68
N LYS A 224 -10.60 0.34 24.32
CA LYS A 224 -11.69 1.08 23.71
C LYS A 224 -11.18 2.37 23.07
N GLY A 225 -11.41 2.49 21.76
CA GLY A 225 -11.03 3.68 21.00
C GLY A 225 -9.56 3.75 20.60
N LYS A 226 -8.72 2.78 20.95
CA LYS A 226 -7.29 2.75 20.62
C LYS A 226 -6.98 1.77 19.50
N HIS A 227 -5.84 1.95 18.86
CA HIS A 227 -5.28 1.00 17.90
C HIS A 227 -4.59 -0.13 18.65
N PHE A 228 -4.90 -1.38 18.32
CA PHE A 228 -4.33 -2.54 19.00
C PHE A 228 -4.11 -3.72 18.05
N PHE A 229 -3.18 -4.59 18.43
CA PHE A 229 -2.93 -5.86 17.75
C PHE A 229 -2.73 -6.97 18.79
N LEU A 230 -2.98 -8.21 18.38
CA LEU A 230 -2.83 -9.38 19.23
C LEU A 230 -1.46 -10.02 19.01
N GLU A 231 -0.99 -10.79 19.99
CA GLU A 231 0.20 -11.64 19.81
C GLU A 231 0.05 -12.61 18.63
N ALA A 232 -1.16 -13.11 18.37
CA ALA A 232 -1.47 -13.99 17.25
C ALA A 232 -1.37 -13.30 15.87
N ASP A 233 -1.36 -11.96 15.81
CA ASP A 233 -1.22 -11.20 14.56
C ASP A 233 0.23 -11.07 14.11
N ILE A 234 1.19 -11.32 15.00
CA ILE A 234 2.63 -11.17 14.76
C ILE A 234 3.12 -12.34 13.88
N LYS A 235 3.14 -12.12 12.56
CA LYS A 235 3.54 -13.12 11.56
C LYS A 235 4.53 -12.59 10.51
N GLY A 236 4.99 -11.36 10.65
CA GLY A 236 5.76 -10.62 9.64
C GLY A 236 7.25 -10.93 9.66
N PRO A 237 7.98 -10.66 8.56
CA PRO A 237 9.42 -10.77 8.53
C PRO A 237 10.13 -9.74 9.42
N GLY A 238 9.55 -8.55 9.60
CA GLY A 238 10.10 -7.44 10.39
C GLY A 238 9.83 -7.53 11.89
N LEU A 239 8.79 -8.25 12.32
CA LEU A 239 8.45 -8.48 13.72
C LEU A 239 8.02 -9.93 13.91
N LYS A 240 8.84 -10.70 14.64
CA LYS A 240 8.60 -12.09 15.02
C LYS A 240 8.69 -12.25 16.53
N LEU A 241 8.11 -13.30 17.09
CA LEU A 241 8.22 -13.61 18.53
C LEU A 241 9.53 -14.34 18.90
N ASP A 242 10.59 -14.09 18.14
CA ASP A 242 11.94 -14.57 18.41
C ASP A 242 12.65 -13.70 19.46
N HIS A 243 13.91 -14.01 19.78
CA HIS A 243 14.69 -13.20 20.71
C HIS A 243 14.80 -11.74 20.24
N THR A 244 14.96 -11.52 18.92
CA THR A 244 15.08 -10.18 18.35
C THR A 244 13.79 -9.39 18.48
N GLY A 245 12.65 -9.94 18.07
CA GLY A 245 11.39 -9.20 18.16
C GLY A 245 10.91 -9.01 19.60
N LYS A 246 11.23 -9.91 20.54
CA LYS A 246 11.05 -9.65 21.98
C LYS A 246 11.86 -8.45 22.45
N ALA A 247 13.11 -8.31 22.00
CA ALA A 247 13.92 -7.14 22.30
C ALA A 247 13.30 -5.86 21.69
N ILE A 248 12.80 -5.92 20.45
CA ILE A 248 12.13 -4.79 19.79
C ILE A 248 10.88 -4.37 20.56
N LEU A 249 10.01 -5.30 20.95
CA LEU A 249 8.83 -4.99 21.77
C LEU A 249 9.21 -4.38 23.12
N THR A 250 10.33 -4.80 23.71
CA THR A 250 10.86 -4.23 24.95
C THR A 250 11.30 -2.78 24.75
N VAL A 251 12.00 -2.48 23.66
CA VAL A 251 12.38 -1.12 23.27
C VAL A 251 11.14 -0.24 23.03
N LEU A 252 10.19 -0.72 22.22
CA LEU A 252 8.96 0.02 21.92
C LEU A 252 8.13 0.31 23.16
N ARG A 253 8.14 -0.61 24.15
CA ARG A 253 7.49 -0.41 25.44
C ARG A 253 8.19 0.66 26.27
N HIS A 254 9.52 0.64 26.32
CA HIS A 254 10.31 1.61 27.08
C HIS A 254 10.15 3.03 26.52
N LEU A 255 10.09 3.16 25.19
CA LEU A 255 9.82 4.42 24.50
C LEU A 255 8.33 4.82 24.54
N GLY A 256 7.47 4.06 25.24
CA GLY A 256 6.05 4.38 25.39
C GLY A 256 5.24 4.32 24.08
N ARG A 257 5.75 3.62 23.06
CA ARG A 257 5.06 3.45 21.77
C ARG A 257 3.98 2.36 21.83
N VAL A 258 4.23 1.34 22.65
CA VAL A 258 3.34 0.18 22.81
C VAL A 258 3.13 -0.15 24.29
N HIS A 259 1.89 -0.43 24.67
CA HIS A 259 1.51 -0.94 25.97
C HIS A 259 0.95 -2.36 25.83
N GLU A 260 1.28 -3.25 26.74
CA GLU A 260 0.76 -4.63 26.73
C GLU A 260 -0.26 -4.80 27.86
N THR A 261 -1.40 -5.39 27.54
CA THR A 261 -2.43 -5.80 28.49
C THR A 261 -2.91 -7.22 28.17
N ARG A 262 -3.49 -7.91 29.16
CA ARG A 262 -4.13 -9.21 28.97
C ARG A 262 -5.64 -9.05 29.08
N ILE A 263 -6.35 -9.51 28.06
CA ILE A 263 -7.82 -9.51 27.99
C ILE A 263 -8.24 -10.95 27.72
N GLY A 264 -8.78 -11.62 28.74
CA GLY A 264 -9.06 -13.06 28.70
C GLY A 264 -7.78 -13.86 28.45
N HIS A 265 -7.79 -14.69 27.40
CA HIS A 265 -6.62 -15.47 26.97
C HIS A 265 -5.75 -14.72 25.94
N HIS A 266 -6.17 -13.52 25.50
CA HIS A 266 -5.45 -12.76 24.49
C HIS A 266 -4.45 -11.81 25.15
N ARG A 267 -3.22 -11.85 24.63
CA ARG A 267 -2.20 -10.83 24.89
C ARG A 267 -2.37 -9.72 23.85
N VAL A 268 -2.70 -8.52 24.32
CA VAL A 268 -3.07 -7.38 23.49
C VAL A 268 -2.03 -6.28 23.62
N PHE A 269 -1.55 -5.79 22.49
CA PHE A 269 -0.62 -4.68 22.39
C PHE A 269 -1.37 -3.45 21.88
N ILE A 270 -1.29 -2.35 22.63
CA ILE A 270 -2.00 -1.10 22.40
C ILE A 270 -0.99 -0.05 21.94
N LEU A 271 -1.26 0.59 20.81
CA LEU A 271 -0.46 1.72 20.34
C LEU A 271 -0.88 2.97 21.11
N SER A 272 0.10 3.64 21.71
CA SER A 272 -0.08 4.90 22.42
C SER A 272 0.56 6.05 21.66
N LYS A 273 -0.05 7.22 21.76
CA LYS A 273 0.63 8.48 21.45
C LYS A 273 1.54 8.78 22.64
N GLN A 274 2.81 9.10 22.38
CA GLN A 274 3.73 9.57 23.41
C GLN A 274 3.11 10.80 24.09
N CYS A 275 3.02 10.77 25.42
CA CYS A 275 2.69 11.94 26.23
C CYS A 275 3.88 12.89 26.24
#